data_AF-A0A150TJT6-F1
#
_entry.id   AF-A0A150TJT6-F1
#
_cell.length_a   1.000
_cell.length_b   1.000
_cell.length_c   1.000
_cell.angle_alpha   90.00
_cell.angle_beta   90.00
_cell.angle_gamma   90.00
#
_symmetry.space_group_name_H-M   'P 1'
#
loop_
_entity.id
_entity.type
_entity.pdbx_description
1 polymer ?
#
loop_
_entity_poly.entity_id
_entity_poly.type
_entity_poly.pdbx_seq_one_letter_code
_entity_poly.pdbx_strand_id
1 'polypeptide(L)'
;MEILVETAGAPWAGVRVRALSGREEISRLFSFDLDVVCDPQRDLPEDAVPGAPISVVVLVEGEEIRRIHGILGQILDRLDPDAERRAYRLRVVPRAFKLTLVETQEIYLDASVPDVIRRKLERHGLGAGDVELRLLKAYSLRELIVQYKESDLAFISRLAEHLGISFYFEHRRDRDVLVFTDHPGGFRPVEGAAEVQFRPRGEASDVFAIERTSKLVPSAYVVHDYNYRKPLLDLAAYHTLEGASGGGIVEYGSHVKTAEEAKELARIRAEERLSEQRVYEGKSARPELSAGHRTVLREHPRLEAPEGLLLVGVEHTATLPAFDEEGVAASYANTFTAVPASIHYRPPRRTPRPRIHGFVTGVVQPGPEGEAGGVARLDGDGRYTVQLHFDTALPGEQKSSHPVRMAQPFAGPNHNMHFPLRPGAEVLLVFADGDPDRPIIVGAVPNAAAPSAVNAATADRHRITTAAGATIEIRDRR
;
A
#
# COMPACT_ATOMS: atom_id res chain seq x y z
N MET A 1 15.77 -2.96 33.23
CA MET A 1 15.46 -2.53 31.85
C MET A 1 15.45 -1.02 31.83
N GLU A 2 15.99 -0.43 30.77
CA GLU A 2 16.04 1.00 30.51
C GLU A 2 15.66 1.25 29.05
N ILE A 3 15.07 2.40 28.75
CA ILE A 3 14.79 2.84 27.38
C ILE A 3 15.37 4.23 27.19
N LEU A 4 16.25 4.35 26.20
CA LEU A 4 16.89 5.60 25.83
C LEU A 4 16.32 6.12 24.52
N VAL A 5 16.42 7.44 24.36
CA VAL A 5 16.16 8.14 23.11
C VAL A 5 17.48 8.71 22.61
N GLU A 6 17.81 8.42 21.36
CA GLU A 6 19.05 8.86 20.72
C GLU A 6 18.81 9.59 19.40
N THR A 7 19.67 10.57 19.11
CA THR A 7 19.82 11.18 17.78
C THR A 7 21.26 11.03 17.33
N ALA A 8 21.48 10.56 16.10
CA ALA A 8 22.81 10.29 15.55
C ALA A 8 23.71 9.39 16.46
N GLY A 9 23.11 8.46 17.20
CA GLY A 9 23.81 7.55 18.12
C GLY A 9 24.22 8.18 19.46
N ALA A 10 23.78 9.40 19.75
CA ALA A 10 24.00 10.06 21.04
C ALA A 10 22.69 10.14 21.84
N PRO A 11 22.68 9.74 23.13
CA PRO A 11 21.50 9.83 23.98
C PRO A 11 21.15 11.28 24.30
N TRP A 12 19.84 11.56 24.39
CA TRP A 12 19.33 12.87 24.80
C TRP A 12 19.65 13.15 26.27
N ALA A 13 20.60 14.05 26.51
CA ALA A 13 21.11 14.33 27.84
C ALA A 13 20.04 14.98 28.74
N GLY A 14 19.69 14.30 29.83
CA GLY A 14 18.69 14.80 30.78
C GLY A 14 17.24 14.57 30.36
N VAL A 15 17.00 13.67 29.41
CA VAL A 15 15.65 13.19 29.05
C VAL A 15 15.52 11.73 29.50
N ARG A 16 14.44 11.41 30.23
CA ARG A 16 14.13 10.04 30.66
C ARG A 16 12.79 9.58 30.10
N VAL A 17 12.74 8.35 29.60
CA VAL A 17 11.48 7.70 29.18
C VAL A 17 10.79 7.15 30.41
N ARG A 18 9.52 7.54 30.63
CA ARG A 18 8.66 7.04 31.70
C ARG A 18 7.76 5.91 31.23
N ALA A 19 7.23 6.02 30.02
CA ALA A 19 6.39 4.99 29.44
C ALA A 19 6.61 4.88 27.93
N LEU A 20 6.42 3.67 27.41
CA LEU A 20 6.41 3.37 25.98
C LEU A 20 5.12 2.62 25.66
N SER A 21 4.43 3.03 24.60
CA SER A 21 3.41 2.24 23.93
C SER A 21 3.73 2.16 22.45
N GLY A 22 3.84 0.96 21.91
CA GLY A 22 4.25 0.73 20.53
C GLY A 22 3.33 -0.22 19.80
N ARG A 23 3.24 -0.07 18.48
CA ARG A 23 2.58 -1.04 17.61
C ARG A 23 3.35 -1.22 16.32
N GLU A 24 3.50 -2.48 15.94
CA GLU A 24 4.06 -2.92 14.67
C GLU A 24 3.12 -3.96 14.04
N GLU A 25 2.91 -3.91 12.73
CA GLU A 25 2.08 -4.89 12.01
C GLU A 25 2.62 -5.04 10.57
N ILE A 26 2.63 -6.26 10.05
CA ILE A 26 2.99 -6.51 8.64
C ILE A 26 2.04 -5.70 7.75
N SER A 27 2.61 -5.00 6.79
CA SER A 27 1.94 -4.10 5.83
C SER A 27 1.25 -2.91 6.48
N ARG A 28 1.76 -2.47 7.65
CA ARG A 28 1.41 -1.20 8.30
C ARG A 28 2.68 -0.45 8.71
N LEU A 29 2.58 0.87 8.85
CA LEU A 29 3.63 1.67 9.46
C LEU A 29 3.64 1.42 10.98
N PHE A 30 4.82 1.21 11.56
CA PHE A 30 4.92 1.16 13.02
C PHE A 30 4.71 2.54 13.65
N SER A 31 4.36 2.57 14.93
CA SER A 31 4.27 3.80 15.71
C SER A 31 4.61 3.50 17.17
N PHE A 32 5.47 4.31 17.76
CA PHE A 32 5.84 4.25 19.18
C PHE A 32 5.60 5.60 19.84
N ASP A 33 4.71 5.63 20.83
CA ASP A 33 4.47 6.77 21.69
C ASP A 33 5.32 6.64 22.96
N LEU A 34 6.19 7.62 23.20
CA LEU A 34 7.06 7.71 24.37
C LEU A 34 6.59 8.87 25.25
N ASP A 35 6.23 8.58 26.50
CA ASP A 35 6.08 9.62 27.51
C ASP A 35 7.46 9.88 28.13
N VAL A 36 7.98 11.09 27.95
CA VAL A 36 9.31 11.49 28.42
C VAL A 36 9.23 12.65 29.39
N VAL A 37 10.19 12.73 30.32
CA VAL A 37 10.33 13.80 31.31
C VAL A 37 11.75 14.32 31.28
N CYS A 38 11.93 15.64 31.35
CA CYS A 38 13.23 16.29 31.34
C CYS A 38 13.76 16.54 32.77
N ASP A 39 15.08 16.69 32.89
CA ASP A 39 15.73 17.23 34.09
C ASP A 39 15.19 18.62 34.42
N PRO A 40 15.23 19.05 35.70
CA PRO A 40 14.78 20.38 36.07
C PRO A 40 15.61 21.42 35.31
N GLN A 41 14.95 22.46 34.80
CA GLN A 41 15.56 23.52 33.98
C GLN A 41 16.11 23.09 32.61
N ARG A 42 15.92 21.82 32.19
CA ARG A 42 16.19 21.36 30.82
C ARG A 42 14.89 21.24 30.01
N ASP A 43 15.07 21.16 28.70
CA ASP A 43 14.02 20.90 27.73
C ASP A 43 14.50 19.82 26.76
N LEU A 44 13.64 19.40 25.82
CA LEU A 44 14.04 18.59 24.68
C LEU A 44 15.20 19.27 23.92
N PRO A 45 16.09 18.50 23.26
CA PRO A 45 17.08 19.06 22.36
C PRO A 45 16.46 20.02 21.32
N GLU A 46 17.15 21.11 20.96
CA GLU A 46 16.62 22.09 20.00
C GLU A 46 16.30 21.50 18.61
N ASP A 47 16.98 20.41 18.24
CA ASP A 47 16.78 19.67 17.01
C ASP A 47 15.68 18.59 17.10
N ALA A 48 15.05 18.43 18.27
CA ALA A 48 13.88 17.59 18.47
C ALA A 48 12.63 18.23 17.85
N VAL A 49 12.53 18.17 16.52
CA VAL A 49 11.40 18.69 15.74
C VAL A 49 10.74 17.60 14.91
N PRO A 50 9.45 17.73 14.53
CA PRO A 50 8.82 16.78 13.62
C PRO A 50 9.63 16.59 12.33
N GLY A 51 9.88 15.34 11.96
CA GLY A 51 10.73 14.93 10.84
C GLY A 51 12.18 14.63 11.21
N ALA A 52 12.65 15.04 12.41
CA ALA A 52 14.01 14.76 12.86
C ALA A 52 14.22 13.25 13.13
N PRO A 53 15.41 12.70 12.80
CA PRO A 53 15.73 11.30 13.08
C PRO A 53 15.84 11.04 14.58
N ILE A 54 15.33 9.90 15.00
CA ILE A 54 15.29 9.47 16.40
C ILE A 54 15.40 7.95 16.47
N SER A 55 16.10 7.44 17.47
CA SER A 55 16.16 6.00 17.77
C SER A 55 15.70 5.74 19.20
N VAL A 56 14.86 4.71 19.35
CA VAL A 56 14.47 4.16 20.66
C VAL A 56 15.34 2.95 20.92
N VAL A 57 16.10 2.98 22.02
CA VAL A 57 17.08 1.95 22.37
C VAL A 57 16.62 1.28 23.65
N VAL A 58 16.41 -0.03 23.60
CA VAL A 58 15.98 -0.83 24.74
C VAL A 58 17.19 -1.57 25.30
N LEU A 59 17.51 -1.27 26.55
CA LEU A 59 18.60 -1.87 27.29
C LEU A 59 18.05 -2.82 28.37
N VAL A 60 18.62 -4.01 28.47
CA VAL A 60 18.35 -4.95 29.58
C VAL A 60 19.68 -5.34 30.18
N GLU A 61 19.81 -5.12 31.49
CA GLU A 61 21.07 -5.35 32.24
C GLU A 61 22.29 -4.62 31.64
N GLY A 62 22.06 -3.48 30.99
CA GLY A 62 23.11 -2.67 30.34
C GLY A 62 23.41 -3.04 28.88
N GLU A 63 22.86 -4.16 28.39
CA GLU A 63 23.04 -4.62 27.02
C GLU A 63 21.92 -4.13 26.11
N GLU A 64 22.27 -3.66 24.90
CA GLU A 64 21.29 -3.30 23.87
C GLU A 64 20.69 -4.56 23.26
N ILE A 65 19.41 -4.79 23.55
CA ILE A 65 18.68 -5.94 23.03
C ILE A 65 17.78 -5.58 21.85
N ARG A 66 17.43 -4.29 21.70
CA ARG A 66 16.60 -3.82 20.59
C ARG A 66 16.78 -2.35 20.32
N ARG A 67 16.79 -1.99 19.04
CA ARG A 67 16.81 -0.62 18.55
C ARG A 67 15.74 -0.41 17.49
N ILE A 68 15.01 0.69 17.62
CA ILE A 68 13.95 1.11 16.69
C ILE A 68 14.33 2.47 16.15
N HIS A 69 14.70 2.52 14.87
CA HIS A 69 14.98 3.77 14.16
C HIS A 69 13.70 4.34 13.55
N GLY A 70 13.58 5.67 13.55
CA GLY A 70 12.50 6.35 12.85
C GLY A 70 12.73 7.86 12.81
N ILE A 71 11.63 8.58 12.68
CA ILE A 71 11.56 10.03 12.78
C ILE A 71 10.51 10.44 13.81
N LEU A 72 10.67 11.64 14.38
CA LEU A 72 9.63 12.27 15.20
C LEU A 72 8.43 12.61 14.30
N GLY A 73 7.33 11.88 14.44
CA GLY A 73 6.07 12.15 13.73
C GLY A 73 5.22 13.22 14.42
N GLN A 74 5.29 13.29 15.75
CA GLN A 74 4.54 14.26 16.56
C GLN A 74 5.25 14.49 17.90
N ILE A 75 5.16 15.72 18.40
CA ILE A 75 5.57 16.09 19.76
C ILE A 75 4.35 16.74 20.41
N LEU A 76 3.91 16.19 21.54
CA LEU A 76 2.88 16.78 22.38
C LEU A 76 3.56 17.28 23.65
N ASP A 77 3.61 18.60 23.80
CA ASP A 77 3.98 19.26 25.04
C ASP A 77 2.79 19.25 26.00
N ARG A 78 2.99 18.76 27.23
CA ARG A 78 1.92 18.74 28.24
C ARG A 78 1.59 20.14 28.75
N LEU A 79 2.52 21.09 28.63
CA LEU A 79 2.39 22.48 29.10
C LEU A 79 1.83 22.56 30.52
N ASP A 80 2.16 21.58 31.36
CA ASP A 80 1.66 21.48 32.73
C ASP A 80 2.39 22.53 33.58
N PRO A 81 1.71 23.63 33.99
CA PRO A 81 2.36 24.71 34.71
C PRO A 81 2.69 24.33 36.16
N ASP A 82 2.02 23.29 36.70
CA ASP A 82 2.15 22.86 38.09
C ASP A 82 3.18 21.72 38.23
N ALA A 83 3.66 21.16 37.12
CA ALA A 83 4.70 20.16 37.11
C ALA A 83 6.09 20.78 37.33
N GLU A 84 6.86 20.24 38.28
CA GLU A 84 8.25 20.64 38.51
C GLU A 84 9.18 20.36 37.31
N ARG A 85 8.73 19.49 36.39
CA ARG A 85 9.49 19.02 35.23
C ARG A 85 8.64 19.10 33.97
N ARG A 86 9.28 19.45 32.86
CA ARG A 86 8.66 19.41 31.53
C ARG A 86 8.45 17.97 31.09
N ALA A 87 7.25 17.68 30.59
CA ALA A 87 6.87 16.36 30.13
C ALA A 87 6.30 16.42 28.71
N TYR A 88 6.71 15.47 27.88
CA TYR A 88 6.32 15.37 26.48
C TYR A 88 5.81 13.98 26.15
N ARG A 89 4.95 13.89 25.13
CA ARG A 89 4.70 12.65 24.41
C ARG A 89 5.28 12.75 23.01
N LEU A 90 6.25 11.89 22.72
CA LEU A 90 6.92 11.80 21.42
C LEU A 90 6.34 10.63 20.64
N ARG A 91 5.86 10.87 19.43
CA ARG A 91 5.46 9.80 18.51
C ARG A 91 6.58 9.53 17.52
N VAL A 92 7.14 8.34 17.56
CA VAL A 92 8.17 7.85 16.63
C VAL A 92 7.51 6.99 15.55
N VAL A 93 7.78 7.31 14.29
CA VAL A 93 7.21 6.64 13.10
C VAL A 93 8.32 6.33 12.09
N PRO A 94 8.15 5.38 11.15
CA PRO A 94 9.14 5.14 10.11
C PRO A 94 9.31 6.34 9.19
N ARG A 95 10.43 6.41 8.48
CA ARG A 95 10.65 7.43 7.44
C ARG A 95 9.60 7.37 6.33
N ALA A 96 9.04 6.17 6.08
CA ALA A 96 7.93 5.94 5.17
C ALA A 96 6.61 6.66 5.57
N PHE A 97 6.51 7.20 6.79
CA PHE A 97 5.34 8.00 7.20
C PHE A 97 5.11 9.23 6.32
N LYS A 98 6.17 9.79 5.72
CA LYS A 98 6.08 10.91 4.76
C LYS A 98 5.12 10.63 3.58
N LEU A 99 4.99 9.37 3.16
CA LEU A 99 4.09 8.96 2.10
C LEU A 99 2.60 9.12 2.46
N THR A 100 2.27 9.27 3.75
CA THR A 100 0.89 9.54 4.20
C THR A 100 0.48 10.99 4.00
N LEU A 101 1.45 11.89 3.86
CA LEU A 101 1.25 13.34 3.81
C LEU A 101 1.08 13.87 2.39
N VAL A 102 1.27 13.02 1.38
CA VAL A 102 1.25 13.39 -0.04
C VAL A 102 0.15 12.61 -0.74
N GLU A 103 -0.81 13.34 -1.29
CA GLU A 103 -1.86 12.82 -2.18
C GLU A 103 -1.66 13.39 -3.58
N THR A 104 -1.56 12.50 -4.57
CA THR A 104 -1.32 12.88 -5.97
C THR A 104 -2.24 12.09 -6.91
N GLN A 105 -2.25 12.50 -8.17
CA GLN A 105 -2.92 11.80 -9.25
C GLN A 105 -1.91 11.65 -10.39
N GLU A 106 -1.47 10.43 -10.65
CA GLU A 106 -0.34 10.18 -11.54
C GLU A 106 -0.55 8.92 -12.38
N ILE A 107 0.08 8.92 -13.55
CA ILE A 107 -0.03 7.86 -14.54
C ILE A 107 1.34 7.19 -14.72
N TYR A 108 1.36 5.88 -14.57
CA TYR A 108 2.51 5.02 -14.84
C TYR A 108 2.19 4.11 -16.02
N LEU A 109 3.07 4.10 -17.01
CA LEU A 109 2.96 3.25 -18.20
C LEU A 109 4.09 2.24 -18.25
N ASP A 110 3.78 1.06 -18.79
CA ASP A 110 4.72 -0.03 -19.06
C ASP A 110 5.69 -0.28 -17.89
N ALA A 111 5.13 -0.31 -16.68
CA ALA A 111 5.88 -0.41 -15.44
C ALA A 111 5.44 -1.63 -14.64
N SER A 112 6.38 -2.30 -13.98
CA SER A 112 6.06 -3.32 -12.98
C SER A 112 5.64 -2.65 -11.67
N VAL A 113 4.81 -3.32 -10.87
CA VAL A 113 4.42 -2.79 -9.55
C VAL A 113 5.64 -2.56 -8.64
N PRO A 114 6.62 -3.48 -8.54
CA PRO A 114 7.85 -3.21 -7.79
C PRO A 114 8.61 -1.96 -8.25
N ASP A 115 8.67 -1.69 -9.55
CA ASP A 115 9.31 -0.48 -10.08
C ASP A 115 8.55 0.79 -9.69
N VAL A 116 7.21 0.75 -9.77
CA VAL A 116 6.36 1.88 -9.34
C VAL A 116 6.55 2.16 -7.85
N ILE A 117 6.53 1.11 -7.01
CA ILE A 117 6.78 1.22 -5.57
C ILE A 117 8.15 1.86 -5.31
N ARG A 118 9.21 1.38 -5.97
CA ARG A 118 10.56 1.94 -5.83
C ARG A 118 10.60 3.43 -6.21
N ARG A 119 10.08 3.79 -7.38
CA ARG A 119 10.05 5.19 -7.86
C ARG A 119 9.32 6.11 -6.89
N LYS A 120 8.19 5.65 -6.33
CA LYS A 120 7.45 6.41 -5.32
C LYS A 120 8.25 6.60 -4.03
N LEU A 121 8.87 5.54 -3.52
CA LEU A 121 9.69 5.61 -2.31
C LEU A 121 10.91 6.55 -2.49
N GLU A 122 11.57 6.48 -3.65
CA GLU A 122 12.73 7.33 -3.98
C GLU A 122 12.38 8.83 -3.97
N ARG A 123 11.20 9.21 -4.46
CA ARG A 123 10.71 10.61 -4.40
C ARG A 123 10.55 11.14 -2.98
N HIS A 124 10.37 10.25 -2.00
CA HIS A 124 10.31 10.59 -0.58
C HIS A 124 11.66 10.46 0.14
N GLY A 125 12.75 10.29 -0.61
CA GLY A 125 14.11 10.16 -0.08
C GLY A 125 14.41 8.78 0.54
N LEU A 126 13.68 7.74 0.13
CA LEU A 126 13.96 6.34 0.51
C LEU A 126 14.63 5.63 -0.67
N GLY A 127 15.95 5.56 -0.64
CA GLY A 127 16.77 5.01 -1.73
C GLY A 127 17.08 3.53 -1.57
N ALA A 128 18.07 3.06 -2.35
CA ALA A 128 18.49 1.64 -2.37
C ALA A 128 18.98 1.09 -1.02
N GLY A 129 19.43 1.95 -0.10
CA GLY A 129 19.81 1.55 1.26
C GLY A 129 18.67 1.50 2.26
N ASP A 130 17.49 2.00 1.89
CA ASP A 130 16.33 2.15 2.77
C ASP A 130 15.19 1.19 2.40
N VAL A 131 15.28 0.55 1.23
CA VAL A 131 14.26 -0.35 0.68
C VAL A 131 14.91 -1.64 0.20
N GLU A 132 14.37 -2.78 0.61
CA GLU A 132 14.82 -4.09 0.15
C GLU A 132 13.65 -4.89 -0.45
N LEU A 133 13.81 -5.37 -1.69
CA LEU A 133 12.82 -6.20 -2.36
C LEU A 133 13.26 -7.66 -2.33
N ARG A 134 12.71 -8.45 -1.40
CA ARG A 134 12.90 -9.90 -1.28
C ARG A 134 11.79 -10.63 -2.02
N LEU A 135 11.74 -10.42 -3.33
CA LEU A 135 10.69 -10.97 -4.20
C LEU A 135 11.25 -12.16 -4.97
N LEU A 136 10.60 -13.31 -4.89
CA LEU A 136 10.96 -14.47 -5.71
C LEU A 136 10.27 -14.45 -7.08
N LYS A 137 9.10 -13.81 -7.18
CA LYS A 137 8.36 -13.72 -8.43
C LYS A 137 8.90 -12.60 -9.31
N ALA A 138 8.83 -12.84 -10.63
CA ALA A 138 8.92 -11.79 -11.62
C ALA A 138 7.53 -11.16 -11.82
N TYR A 139 7.47 -9.83 -11.83
CA TYR A 139 6.22 -9.08 -12.00
C TYR A 139 6.14 -8.50 -13.41
N SER A 140 5.06 -8.81 -14.12
CA SER A 140 4.82 -8.32 -15.48
C SER A 140 4.67 -6.80 -15.52
N LEU A 141 5.08 -6.21 -16.64
CA LEU A 141 4.81 -4.81 -16.93
C LEU A 141 3.32 -4.61 -17.12
N ARG A 142 2.77 -3.59 -16.47
CA ARG A 142 1.39 -3.16 -16.66
C ARG A 142 1.37 -1.99 -17.63
N GLU A 143 0.52 -2.09 -18.64
CA GLU A 143 0.29 -1.07 -19.66
C GLU A 143 -0.12 0.29 -19.06
N LEU A 144 -0.89 0.26 -17.97
CA LEU A 144 -1.41 1.44 -17.28
C LEU A 144 -1.58 1.12 -15.79
N ILE A 145 -1.02 1.96 -14.94
CA ILE A 145 -1.27 2.01 -13.50
C ILE A 145 -1.53 3.46 -13.14
N VAL A 146 -2.67 3.75 -12.53
CA VAL A 146 -3.09 5.10 -12.17
C VAL A 146 -3.19 5.21 -10.65
N GLN A 147 -2.50 6.19 -10.08
CA GLN A 147 -2.79 6.69 -8.74
C GLN A 147 -3.89 7.74 -8.86
N TYR A 148 -4.99 7.58 -8.11
CA TYR A 148 -6.12 8.50 -8.23
C TYR A 148 -6.71 8.85 -6.87
N LYS A 149 -6.50 10.10 -6.43
CA LYS A 149 -7.08 10.67 -5.19
C LYS A 149 -6.81 9.80 -3.96
N GLU A 150 -5.56 9.37 -3.83
CA GLU A 150 -5.10 8.55 -2.72
C GLU A 150 -3.68 8.98 -2.32
N SER A 151 -3.33 8.77 -1.06
CA SER A 151 -1.97 9.04 -0.59
C SER A 151 -0.95 8.11 -1.25
N ASP A 152 0.31 8.53 -1.33
CA ASP A 152 1.38 7.70 -1.87
C ASP A 152 1.52 6.39 -1.07
N LEU A 153 1.27 6.41 0.24
CA LEU A 153 1.23 5.19 1.05
C LEU A 153 0.07 4.28 0.64
N ALA A 154 -1.14 4.83 0.50
CA ALA A 154 -2.31 4.05 0.08
C ALA A 154 -2.06 3.42 -1.31
N PHE A 155 -1.49 4.17 -2.24
CA PHE A 155 -1.16 3.70 -3.57
C PHE A 155 -0.22 2.49 -3.57
N ILE A 156 0.93 2.57 -2.88
CA ILE A 156 1.86 1.43 -2.81
C ILE A 156 1.26 0.26 -2.04
N SER A 157 0.45 0.55 -1.00
CA SER A 157 -0.14 -0.48 -0.13
C SER A 157 -1.18 -1.29 -0.90
N ARG A 158 -2.14 -0.65 -1.61
CA ARG A 158 -3.15 -1.38 -2.38
C ARG A 158 -2.54 -2.20 -3.52
N LEU A 159 -1.44 -1.74 -4.13
CA LEU A 159 -0.75 -2.46 -5.19
C LEU A 159 -0.05 -3.70 -4.63
N ALA A 160 0.66 -3.55 -3.50
CA ALA A 160 1.29 -4.65 -2.79
C ALA A 160 0.27 -5.67 -2.29
N GLU A 161 -0.80 -5.22 -1.63
CA GLU A 161 -1.93 -6.04 -1.17
C GLU A 161 -2.60 -6.82 -2.32
N HIS A 162 -2.82 -6.15 -3.46
CA HIS A 162 -3.40 -6.80 -4.63
C HIS A 162 -2.49 -7.92 -5.17
N LEU A 163 -1.18 -7.77 -5.12
CA LEU A 163 -0.23 -8.78 -5.58
C LEU A 163 0.24 -9.75 -4.49
N GLY A 164 -0.32 -9.65 -3.28
CA GLY A 164 0.07 -10.52 -2.18
C GLY A 164 1.50 -10.27 -1.67
N ILE A 165 2.03 -9.06 -1.89
CA ILE A 165 3.33 -8.62 -1.41
C ILE A 165 3.12 -8.00 -0.03
N SER A 166 3.78 -8.56 0.99
CA SER A 166 3.85 -7.97 2.32
C SER A 166 5.00 -6.97 2.40
N PHE A 167 4.88 -5.97 3.26
CA PHE A 167 6.03 -5.18 3.71
C PHE A 167 6.15 -5.14 5.23
N TYR A 168 7.36 -4.93 5.75
CA TYR A 168 7.63 -4.74 7.18
C TYR A 168 8.95 -3.97 7.35
N PHE A 169 9.35 -3.69 8.60
CA PHE A 169 10.53 -2.88 8.90
C PHE A 169 11.62 -3.73 9.56
N GLU A 170 12.86 -3.55 9.11
CA GLU A 170 14.06 -4.02 9.81
C GLU A 170 14.89 -2.81 10.23
N HIS A 171 15.43 -2.81 11.44
CA HIS A 171 16.29 -1.75 11.93
C HIS A 171 17.75 -2.18 11.80
N ARG A 172 18.55 -1.45 11.01
CA ARG A 172 19.94 -1.83 10.72
C ARG A 172 20.85 -0.63 10.84
N ARG A 173 21.95 -0.79 11.59
CA ARG A 173 22.99 0.23 11.80
C ARG A 173 22.44 1.54 12.36
N ASP A 174 21.97 2.41 11.47
CA ASP A 174 21.57 3.80 11.72
C ASP A 174 20.19 4.15 11.12
N ARG A 175 19.41 3.17 10.63
CA ARG A 175 18.18 3.43 9.87
C ARG A 175 17.11 2.33 9.92
N ASP A 176 15.86 2.70 9.65
CA ASP A 176 14.76 1.77 9.35
C ASP A 176 14.76 1.39 7.86
N VAL A 177 14.79 0.09 7.57
CA VAL A 177 14.74 -0.46 6.21
C VAL A 177 13.36 -1.05 5.95
N LEU A 178 12.69 -0.57 4.91
CA LEU A 178 11.40 -1.08 4.46
C LEU A 178 11.62 -2.31 3.56
N VAL A 179 11.24 -3.49 4.04
CA VAL A 179 11.41 -4.76 3.34
C VAL A 179 10.10 -5.19 2.72
N PHE A 180 10.09 -5.47 1.41
CA PHE A 180 8.96 -6.11 0.71
C PHE A 180 9.27 -7.58 0.44
N THR A 181 8.30 -8.48 0.65
CA THR A 181 8.43 -9.92 0.39
C THR A 181 7.14 -10.54 -0.13
N ASP A 182 7.25 -11.54 -0.99
CA ASP A 182 6.14 -12.35 -1.51
C ASP A 182 6.22 -13.83 -1.12
N HIS A 183 7.16 -14.19 -0.24
CA HIS A 183 7.42 -15.58 0.13
C HIS A 183 7.84 -15.75 1.62
N PRO A 184 7.63 -16.95 2.22
CA PRO A 184 7.93 -17.20 3.63
C PRO A 184 9.40 -16.99 4.02
N GLY A 185 10.33 -17.34 3.13
CA GLY A 185 11.77 -17.14 3.34
C GLY A 185 12.23 -15.68 3.39
N GLY A 186 11.37 -14.72 3.00
CA GLY A 186 11.72 -13.31 3.05
C GLY A 186 11.60 -12.72 4.46
N PHE A 187 10.87 -13.38 5.36
CA PHE A 187 10.79 -13.04 6.78
C PHE A 187 11.97 -13.66 7.54
N ARG A 188 12.77 -12.84 8.22
CA ARG A 188 13.92 -13.32 9.00
C ARG A 188 13.51 -13.80 10.39
N PRO A 189 14.28 -14.69 11.04
CA PRO A 189 14.10 -14.96 12.46
C PRO A 189 14.29 -13.66 13.28
N VAL A 190 13.60 -13.56 14.42
CA VAL A 190 13.83 -12.46 15.37
C VAL A 190 15.26 -12.55 15.90
N GLU A 191 16.02 -11.47 15.80
CA GLU A 191 17.36 -11.39 16.38
C GLU A 191 17.27 -11.40 17.92
N GLY A 192 18.05 -12.25 18.58
CA GLY A 192 17.98 -12.45 20.04
C GLY A 192 16.75 -13.24 20.55
N ALA A 193 15.75 -13.51 19.72
CA ALA A 193 14.56 -14.31 20.10
C ALA A 193 14.06 -15.22 18.96
N ALA A 194 14.99 -15.83 18.21
CA ALA A 194 14.67 -16.78 17.14
C ALA A 194 13.91 -18.01 17.68
N GLU A 195 14.14 -18.35 18.94
CA GLU A 195 13.39 -19.34 19.69
C GLU A 195 12.94 -18.71 21.01
N VAL A 196 11.71 -19.03 21.42
CA VAL A 196 11.09 -18.56 22.66
C VAL A 196 10.52 -19.75 23.42
N GLN A 197 10.60 -19.70 24.75
CA GLN A 197 10.08 -20.72 25.64
C GLN A 197 8.72 -20.30 26.21
N PHE A 198 7.81 -21.26 26.36
CA PHE A 198 6.55 -21.03 27.04
C PHE A 198 6.70 -21.16 28.56
N ARG A 199 6.50 -20.06 29.30
CA ARG A 199 6.64 -19.97 30.76
C ARG A 199 5.33 -19.54 31.43
N PRO A 200 4.42 -20.48 31.78
CA PRO A 200 3.06 -20.14 32.24
C PRO A 200 2.94 -19.60 33.67
N ARG A 201 4.01 -19.61 34.48
CA ARG A 201 3.96 -19.26 35.92
C ARG A 201 5.15 -18.40 36.35
N GLY A 202 4.86 -17.21 36.88
CA GLY A 202 5.72 -16.44 37.80
C GLY A 202 6.94 -15.72 37.19
N GLU A 203 7.52 -16.25 36.12
CA GLU A 203 8.65 -15.62 35.43
C GLU A 203 8.16 -14.94 34.15
N ALA A 204 7.93 -13.63 34.22
CA ALA A 204 7.72 -12.79 33.04
C ALA A 204 9.06 -12.55 32.33
N SER A 205 9.70 -13.62 31.87
CA SER A 205 10.97 -13.61 31.14
C SER A 205 10.81 -13.93 29.66
N ASP A 206 9.76 -14.66 29.29
CA ASP A 206 9.50 -15.10 27.92
C ASP A 206 7.99 -15.10 27.58
N VAL A 207 7.53 -15.90 26.62
CA VAL A 207 6.09 -16.07 26.29
C VAL A 207 5.38 -16.75 27.45
N PHE A 208 4.47 -16.03 28.12
CA PHE A 208 3.78 -16.53 29.32
C PHE A 208 2.29 -16.82 29.12
N ALA A 209 1.71 -16.35 28.02
CA ALA A 209 0.35 -16.70 27.62
C ALA A 209 0.27 -16.85 26.10
N ILE A 210 -0.51 -17.82 25.62
CA ILE A 210 -0.83 -17.95 24.20
C ILE A 210 -2.17 -18.65 24.01
N GLU A 211 -2.95 -18.14 23.08
CA GLU A 211 -4.24 -18.67 22.65
C GLU A 211 -4.18 -18.95 21.15
N ARG A 212 -4.88 -19.99 20.70
CA ARG A 212 -4.98 -20.34 19.28
C ARG A 212 -6.44 -20.32 18.87
N THR A 213 -6.78 -19.46 17.92
CA THR A 213 -8.10 -19.40 17.30
C THR A 213 -8.07 -20.12 15.95
N SER A 214 -9.00 -21.04 15.75
CA SER A 214 -9.23 -21.70 14.46
C SER A 214 -10.58 -21.25 13.86
N LYS A 215 -10.58 -20.73 12.64
CA LYS A 215 -11.77 -20.22 11.95
C LYS A 215 -12.09 -21.03 10.69
N LEU A 216 -13.38 -21.13 10.38
CA LEU A 216 -13.81 -21.62 9.06
C LEU A 216 -13.44 -20.58 8.00
N VAL A 217 -12.92 -21.06 6.87
CA VAL A 217 -12.56 -20.26 5.70
C VAL A 217 -13.21 -20.85 4.44
N PRO A 218 -13.48 -20.04 3.39
CA PRO A 218 -14.10 -20.51 2.15
C PRO A 218 -13.30 -21.64 1.49
N SER A 219 -13.98 -22.60 0.85
CA SER A 219 -13.34 -23.76 0.23
C SER A 219 -12.65 -23.46 -1.10
N ALA A 220 -13.01 -22.35 -1.75
CA ALA A 220 -12.35 -21.92 -2.98
C ALA A 220 -12.38 -20.40 -3.16
N TYR A 221 -11.45 -19.89 -3.95
CA TYR A 221 -11.49 -18.55 -4.51
C TYR A 221 -11.47 -18.62 -6.03
N VAL A 222 -12.37 -17.91 -6.68
CA VAL A 222 -12.53 -17.85 -8.13
C VAL A 222 -12.28 -16.42 -8.58
N VAL A 223 -11.42 -16.25 -9.56
CA VAL A 223 -11.16 -14.98 -10.25
C VAL A 223 -11.73 -15.11 -11.65
N HIS A 224 -12.46 -14.10 -12.11
CA HIS A 224 -13.00 -14.03 -13.46
C HIS A 224 -12.85 -12.62 -14.04
N ASP A 225 -12.62 -12.51 -15.35
CA ASP A 225 -12.49 -11.23 -16.03
C ASP A 225 -12.82 -11.35 -17.53
N TYR A 226 -12.81 -10.21 -18.22
CA TYR A 226 -13.02 -10.11 -19.66
C TYR A 226 -11.93 -9.25 -20.32
N ASN A 227 -11.28 -9.81 -21.33
CA ASN A 227 -10.30 -9.11 -22.16
C ASN A 227 -10.87 -8.89 -23.56
N TYR A 228 -11.19 -7.64 -23.90
CA TYR A 228 -11.78 -7.32 -25.20
C TYR A 228 -10.86 -7.58 -26.40
N ARG A 229 -9.52 -7.64 -26.19
CA ARG A 229 -8.56 -7.98 -27.25
C ARG A 229 -8.53 -9.49 -27.53
N LYS A 230 -8.96 -10.30 -26.58
CA LYS A 230 -9.05 -11.77 -26.69
C LYS A 230 -10.41 -12.22 -26.11
N PRO A 231 -11.54 -11.85 -26.75
CA PRO A 231 -12.87 -11.99 -26.14
C PRO A 231 -13.33 -13.43 -25.91
N LEU A 232 -12.71 -14.40 -26.61
CA LEU A 232 -12.99 -15.84 -26.47
C LEU A 232 -12.05 -16.53 -25.48
N LEU A 233 -11.05 -15.82 -24.92
CA LEU A 233 -10.15 -16.39 -23.94
C LEU A 233 -10.88 -16.52 -22.61
N ASP A 234 -10.95 -17.74 -22.08
CA ASP A 234 -11.46 -17.97 -20.74
C ASP A 234 -10.47 -17.45 -19.69
N LEU A 235 -10.89 -16.43 -18.96
CA LEU A 235 -10.13 -15.82 -17.86
C LEU A 235 -10.74 -16.18 -16.49
N ALA A 236 -11.54 -17.25 -16.42
CA ALA A 236 -11.92 -17.86 -15.15
C ALA A 236 -10.79 -18.76 -14.63
N ALA A 237 -10.41 -18.56 -13.37
CA ALA A 237 -9.53 -19.47 -12.66
C ALA A 237 -9.98 -19.62 -11.21
N TYR A 238 -9.67 -20.75 -10.60
CA TYR A 238 -9.99 -20.99 -9.19
C TYR A 238 -8.85 -21.66 -8.46
N HIS A 239 -8.83 -21.49 -7.14
CA HIS A 239 -7.92 -22.19 -6.23
C HIS A 239 -8.70 -22.71 -5.03
N THR A 240 -8.55 -23.99 -4.72
CA THR A 240 -9.21 -24.66 -3.59
C THR A 240 -8.33 -24.65 -2.34
N LEU A 241 -8.94 -24.55 -1.16
CA LEU A 241 -8.26 -24.66 0.13
C LEU A 241 -8.57 -26.00 0.79
N GLU A 242 -7.54 -26.65 1.31
CA GLU A 242 -7.70 -27.86 2.13
C GLU A 242 -8.17 -27.47 3.55
N GLY A 243 -9.01 -28.30 4.16
CA GLY A 243 -9.56 -28.02 5.51
C GLY A 243 -10.52 -26.83 5.57
N ALA A 244 -11.07 -26.42 4.42
CA ALA A 244 -11.98 -25.29 4.28
C ALA A 244 -13.42 -25.75 3.98
N SER A 245 -14.41 -24.89 4.23
CA SER A 245 -15.85 -25.21 4.12
C SER A 245 -16.66 -23.96 3.74
N GLY A 246 -17.92 -24.14 3.30
CA GLY A 246 -18.84 -23.02 3.04
C GLY A 246 -18.85 -22.49 1.60
N GLY A 247 -18.29 -23.24 0.63
CA GLY A 247 -18.33 -22.88 -0.79
C GLY A 247 -17.24 -21.88 -1.22
N GLY A 248 -17.35 -21.36 -2.43
CA GLY A 248 -16.34 -20.49 -3.04
C GLY A 248 -16.73 -19.00 -3.07
N ILE A 249 -15.72 -18.13 -3.05
CA ILE A 249 -15.88 -16.69 -3.34
C ILE A 249 -15.56 -16.47 -4.82
N VAL A 250 -16.37 -15.67 -5.51
CA VAL A 250 -16.14 -15.27 -6.91
C VAL A 250 -15.85 -13.77 -6.98
N GLU A 251 -14.68 -13.39 -7.51
CA GLU A 251 -14.27 -12.00 -7.75
C GLU A 251 -14.23 -11.74 -9.28
N TYR A 252 -15.04 -10.79 -9.74
CA TYR A 252 -15.03 -10.29 -11.12
C TYR A 252 -14.34 -8.93 -11.21
N GLY A 253 -13.63 -8.67 -12.32
CA GLY A 253 -13.02 -7.36 -12.58
C GLY A 253 -11.70 -7.15 -11.82
N SER A 254 -10.89 -8.20 -11.73
CA SER A 254 -9.57 -8.17 -11.09
C SER A 254 -8.46 -7.59 -11.98
N HIS A 255 -8.80 -7.20 -13.20
CA HIS A 255 -7.94 -6.69 -14.26
C HIS A 255 -6.84 -7.68 -14.70
N VAL A 256 -7.17 -8.98 -14.73
CA VAL A 256 -6.27 -10.02 -15.26
C VAL A 256 -6.37 -10.09 -16.79
N LYS A 257 -5.24 -10.29 -17.47
CA LYS A 257 -5.16 -10.31 -18.94
C LYS A 257 -4.89 -11.69 -19.52
N THR A 258 -4.37 -12.61 -18.70
CA THR A 258 -4.05 -14.00 -19.08
C THR A 258 -4.60 -15.01 -18.08
N ALA A 259 -4.71 -16.27 -18.50
CA ALA A 259 -5.15 -17.36 -17.63
C ALA A 259 -4.15 -17.64 -16.50
N GLU A 260 -2.86 -17.42 -16.75
CA GLU A 260 -1.79 -17.55 -15.75
C GLU A 260 -1.94 -16.49 -14.65
N GLU A 261 -2.21 -15.23 -15.02
CA GLU A 261 -2.48 -14.15 -14.06
C GLU A 261 -3.73 -14.44 -13.23
N ALA A 262 -4.80 -14.96 -13.86
CA ALA A 262 -6.02 -15.36 -13.17
C ALA A 262 -5.77 -16.47 -12.14
N LYS A 263 -5.04 -17.53 -12.51
CA LYS A 263 -4.67 -18.64 -11.61
C LYS A 263 -3.82 -18.15 -10.44
N GLU A 264 -2.84 -17.30 -10.73
CA GLU A 264 -1.96 -16.75 -9.71
C GLU A 264 -2.73 -15.89 -8.71
N LEU A 265 -3.62 -15.03 -9.19
CA LEU A 265 -4.43 -14.18 -8.33
C LEU A 265 -5.41 -15.02 -7.50
N ALA A 266 -6.06 -16.04 -8.08
CA ALA A 266 -6.92 -16.95 -7.34
C ALA A 266 -6.17 -17.65 -6.21
N ARG A 267 -4.92 -18.09 -6.45
CA ARG A 267 -4.04 -18.66 -5.42
C ARG A 267 -3.71 -17.65 -4.33
N ILE A 268 -3.28 -16.43 -4.68
CA ILE A 268 -2.97 -15.38 -3.70
C ILE A 268 -4.18 -15.09 -2.80
N ARG A 269 -5.39 -15.05 -3.37
CA ARG A 269 -6.63 -14.81 -2.62
C ARG A 269 -7.01 -15.97 -1.72
N ALA A 270 -6.75 -17.20 -2.15
CA ALA A 270 -6.94 -18.37 -1.30
C ALA A 270 -5.94 -18.36 -0.13
N GLU A 271 -4.66 -18.08 -0.38
CA GLU A 271 -3.61 -17.95 0.66
C GLU A 271 -3.91 -16.81 1.66
N GLU A 272 -4.46 -15.69 1.20
CA GLU A 272 -4.99 -14.59 2.03
C GLU A 272 -6.03 -15.09 3.04
N ARG A 273 -6.99 -15.92 2.61
CA ARG A 273 -7.99 -16.51 3.52
C ARG A 273 -7.42 -17.58 4.42
N LEU A 274 -6.49 -18.38 3.92
CA LEU A 274 -5.82 -19.40 4.73
C LEU A 274 -5.07 -18.79 5.92
N SER A 275 -4.52 -17.59 5.74
CA SER A 275 -3.83 -16.84 6.79
C SER A 275 -4.74 -16.47 7.97
N GLU A 276 -6.06 -16.44 7.78
CA GLU A 276 -7.06 -16.19 8.83
C GLU A 276 -7.54 -17.47 9.54
N GLN A 277 -7.23 -18.64 8.98
CA GLN A 277 -7.74 -19.92 9.46
C GLN A 277 -7.17 -20.30 10.83
N ARG A 278 -5.87 -20.06 11.07
CA ARG A 278 -5.19 -20.42 12.32
C ARG A 278 -4.34 -19.24 12.79
N VAL A 279 -4.83 -18.56 13.83
CA VAL A 279 -4.20 -17.37 14.40
C VAL A 279 -3.83 -17.64 15.85
N TYR A 280 -2.65 -17.19 16.26
CA TYR A 280 -2.16 -17.24 17.62
C TYR A 280 -2.14 -15.83 18.20
N GLU A 281 -2.63 -15.68 19.42
CA GLU A 281 -2.54 -14.43 20.19
C GLU A 281 -1.79 -14.73 21.48
N GLY A 282 -0.66 -14.07 21.71
CA GLY A 282 0.20 -14.35 22.85
C GLY A 282 0.61 -13.11 23.62
N LYS A 283 1.16 -13.35 24.81
CA LYS A 283 1.77 -12.33 25.67
C LYS A 283 3.18 -12.74 26.03
N SER A 284 4.12 -11.80 25.95
CA SER A 284 5.54 -12.04 26.22
C SER A 284 6.19 -10.86 26.94
N ALA A 285 7.29 -11.14 27.62
CA ALA A 285 8.18 -10.12 28.19
C ALA A 285 9.44 -9.89 27.34
N ARG A 286 9.58 -10.49 26.15
CA ARG A 286 10.75 -10.35 25.25
C ARG A 286 10.65 -9.06 24.42
N PRO A 287 11.51 -8.05 24.62
CA PRO A 287 11.47 -6.81 23.83
C PRO A 287 11.81 -7.00 22.37
N GLU A 288 12.55 -8.04 22.01
CA GLU A 288 13.06 -8.34 20.68
C GLU A 288 11.96 -8.70 19.66
N LEU A 289 10.81 -9.21 20.12
CA LEU A 289 9.70 -9.61 19.24
C LEU A 289 9.21 -8.42 18.42
N SER A 290 9.14 -8.59 17.10
CA SER A 290 8.74 -7.55 16.16
C SER A 290 7.96 -8.15 14.98
N ALA A 291 7.04 -7.36 14.41
CA ALA A 291 6.25 -7.81 13.27
C ALA A 291 7.13 -8.03 12.02
N GLY A 292 6.76 -9.00 11.19
CA GLY A 292 7.54 -9.36 10.00
C GLY A 292 8.72 -10.30 10.27
N HIS A 293 8.82 -10.85 11.48
CA HIS A 293 9.86 -11.79 11.87
C HIS A 293 9.28 -13.12 12.33
N ARG A 294 10.10 -14.17 12.25
CA ARG A 294 9.76 -15.53 12.66
C ARG A 294 10.36 -15.87 14.02
N THR A 295 9.63 -16.61 14.84
CA THR A 295 10.14 -17.23 16.06
C THR A 295 9.63 -18.67 16.17
N VAL A 296 10.27 -19.48 17.00
CA VAL A 296 9.85 -20.85 17.29
C VAL A 296 9.43 -20.95 18.74
N LEU A 297 8.15 -21.24 18.98
CA LEU A 297 7.63 -21.47 20.32
C LEU A 297 7.94 -22.90 20.77
N ARG A 298 8.66 -23.02 21.89
CA ARG A 298 9.04 -24.29 22.51
C ARG A 298 8.36 -24.49 23.87
N GLU A 299 8.36 -25.74 24.33
CA GLU A 299 7.96 -26.13 25.69
C GLU A 299 6.51 -25.80 26.10
N HIS A 300 5.63 -25.52 25.13
CA HIS A 300 4.21 -25.35 25.42
C HIS A 300 3.55 -26.72 25.70
N PRO A 301 2.91 -26.95 26.86
CA PRO A 301 2.48 -28.28 27.32
C PRO A 301 1.38 -28.93 26.48
N ARG A 302 0.69 -28.16 25.62
CA ARG A 302 -0.32 -28.67 24.68
C ARG A 302 0.14 -28.75 23.21
N LEU A 303 1.38 -28.37 22.91
CA LEU A 303 1.94 -28.52 21.58
C LEU A 303 2.84 -29.75 21.57
N GLU A 304 2.60 -30.67 20.63
CA GLU A 304 3.36 -31.93 20.52
C GLU A 304 4.78 -31.71 19.97
N ALA A 305 5.00 -30.59 19.28
CA ALA A 305 6.29 -30.19 18.70
C ALA A 305 6.45 -28.66 18.78
N PRO A 306 7.69 -28.14 18.63
CA PRO A 306 7.92 -26.71 18.47
C PRO A 306 7.10 -26.14 17.31
N GLU A 307 6.44 -25.01 17.53
CA GLU A 307 5.60 -24.36 16.53
C GLU A 307 6.32 -23.13 15.97
N GLY A 308 6.55 -23.11 14.65
CA GLY A 308 7.09 -21.94 13.97
C GLY A 308 6.00 -20.88 13.77
N LEU A 309 6.25 -19.67 14.24
CA LEU A 309 5.32 -18.56 14.22
C LEU A 309 5.89 -17.40 13.42
N LEU A 310 5.10 -16.85 12.49
CA LEU A 310 5.34 -15.55 11.88
C LEU A 310 4.58 -14.50 12.68
N LEU A 311 5.29 -13.54 13.27
CA LEU A 311 4.69 -12.43 14.01
C LEU A 311 4.09 -11.45 13.01
N VAL A 312 2.75 -11.41 12.95
CA VAL A 312 1.99 -10.53 12.05
C VAL A 312 1.79 -9.15 12.67
N GLY A 313 1.63 -9.08 13.99
CA GLY A 313 1.54 -7.82 14.72
C GLY A 313 2.04 -7.96 16.14
N VAL A 314 2.59 -6.88 16.69
CA VAL A 314 3.09 -6.81 18.06
C VAL A 314 2.72 -5.45 18.65
N GLU A 315 2.14 -5.44 19.85
CA GLU A 315 1.86 -4.23 20.62
C GLU A 315 2.70 -4.25 21.90
N HIS A 316 3.46 -3.18 22.11
CA HIS A 316 4.46 -3.04 23.17
C HIS A 316 3.97 -2.11 24.25
N THR A 317 4.22 -2.46 25.51
CA THR A 317 4.02 -1.56 26.66
C THR A 317 5.21 -1.65 27.61
N ALA A 318 5.70 -0.50 28.04
CA ALA A 318 6.73 -0.40 29.06
C ALA A 318 6.41 0.72 30.04
N THR A 319 6.71 0.50 31.33
CA THR A 319 6.70 1.53 32.36
C THR A 319 8.06 1.50 33.04
N LEU A 320 8.67 2.67 33.20
CA LEU A 320 10.01 2.84 33.74
C LEU A 320 9.95 3.87 34.88
N PRO A 321 10.73 3.68 35.96
CA PRO A 321 10.92 4.73 36.95
C PRO A 321 11.62 5.92 36.28
N ALA A 322 11.02 7.09 36.38
CA ALA A 322 11.66 8.33 35.98
C ALA A 322 12.11 9.08 37.24
N PHE A 323 13.38 9.46 37.29
CA PHE A 323 13.96 10.18 38.44
C PHE A 323 13.73 9.46 39.78
N ASP A 324 13.39 10.22 40.82
CA ASP A 324 13.23 9.75 42.21
C ASP A 324 11.77 9.33 42.50
N GLU A 325 11.03 8.83 41.51
CA GLU A 325 9.70 8.25 41.71
C GLU A 325 9.80 6.93 42.49
N GLU A 326 9.65 7.00 43.82
CA GLU A 326 9.61 5.83 44.69
C GLU A 326 8.40 4.94 44.38
N GLY A 327 8.65 3.62 44.26
CA GLY A 327 7.60 2.60 44.13
C GLY A 327 7.23 2.20 42.70
N VAL A 328 7.79 2.84 41.66
CA VAL A 328 7.59 2.43 40.26
C VAL A 328 8.67 1.42 39.85
N ALA A 329 8.31 0.16 39.69
CA ALA A 329 9.21 -0.85 39.15
C ALA A 329 9.24 -0.82 37.62
N ALA A 330 10.43 -0.97 37.03
CA ALA A 330 10.55 -1.13 35.58
C ALA A 330 9.81 -2.40 35.13
N SER A 331 8.94 -2.27 34.14
CA SER A 331 8.16 -3.38 33.60
C SER A 331 8.02 -3.26 32.10
N TYR A 332 8.00 -4.40 31.43
CA TYR A 332 7.73 -4.49 30.00
C TYR A 332 6.88 -5.71 29.71
N ALA A 333 5.96 -5.54 28.76
CA ALA A 333 5.21 -6.63 28.17
C ALA A 333 4.90 -6.30 26.71
N ASN A 334 4.60 -7.34 25.93
CA ASN A 334 3.92 -7.19 24.66
C ASN A 334 2.77 -8.19 24.54
N THR A 335 1.84 -7.85 23.65
CA THR A 335 0.92 -8.79 23.03
C THR A 335 1.36 -8.99 21.58
N PHE A 336 1.24 -10.20 21.06
CA PHE A 336 1.55 -10.47 19.65
C PHE A 336 0.46 -11.30 19.00
N THR A 337 0.25 -11.04 17.71
CA THR A 337 -0.57 -11.85 16.82
C THR A 337 0.35 -12.58 15.85
N ALA A 338 0.19 -13.88 15.70
CA ALA A 338 1.02 -14.70 14.84
C ALA A 338 0.21 -15.70 14.01
N VAL A 339 0.80 -16.13 12.92
CA VAL A 339 0.30 -17.23 12.07
C VAL A 339 1.39 -18.29 11.92
N PRO A 340 1.07 -19.52 11.48
CA PRO A 340 2.09 -20.53 11.23
C PRO A 340 3.14 -20.04 10.23
N ALA A 341 4.42 -20.18 10.54
CA ALA A 341 5.49 -19.79 9.64
C ALA A 341 5.59 -20.67 8.38
N SER A 342 4.88 -21.80 8.35
CA SER A 342 4.84 -22.74 7.23
C SER A 342 3.91 -22.30 6.09
N ILE A 343 2.95 -21.40 6.35
CA ILE A 343 2.01 -20.93 5.32
C ILE A 343 2.58 -19.74 4.54
N HIS A 344 2.08 -19.56 3.33
CA HIS A 344 2.33 -18.36 2.53
C HIS A 344 1.44 -17.24 3.04
N TYR A 345 1.97 -16.43 3.97
CA TYR A 345 1.23 -15.26 4.45
C TYR A 345 1.01 -14.26 3.32
N ARG A 346 -0.25 -13.82 3.17
CA ARG A 346 -0.63 -12.71 2.28
C ARG A 346 -1.27 -11.62 3.13
N PRO A 347 -0.91 -10.34 2.90
CA PRO A 347 -1.47 -9.27 3.70
C PRO A 347 -2.96 -9.09 3.38
N PRO A 348 -3.79 -8.74 4.38
CA PRO A 348 -5.19 -8.42 4.14
C PRO A 348 -5.33 -7.20 3.23
N ARG A 349 -6.32 -7.21 2.33
CA ARG A 349 -6.64 -6.08 1.46
C ARG A 349 -7.41 -4.98 2.21
N ARG A 350 -6.71 -4.21 3.04
CA ARG A 350 -7.29 -3.16 3.88
C ARG A 350 -7.37 -1.81 3.16
N THR A 351 -6.48 -1.56 2.21
CA THR A 351 -6.41 -0.27 1.55
C THR A 351 -7.50 -0.18 0.48
N PRO A 352 -8.41 0.81 0.54
CA PRO A 352 -9.48 0.94 -0.44
C PRO A 352 -8.92 1.10 -1.86
N ARG A 353 -9.49 0.39 -2.83
CA ARG A 353 -9.17 0.65 -4.24
C ARG A 353 -9.86 1.95 -4.67
N PRO A 354 -9.13 2.91 -5.29
CA PRO A 354 -9.75 4.13 -5.80
C PRO A 354 -10.76 3.78 -6.89
N ARG A 355 -11.84 4.56 -6.97
CA ARG A 355 -12.87 4.42 -8.01
C ARG A 355 -13.23 5.77 -8.61
N ILE A 356 -13.42 5.79 -9.93
CA ILE A 356 -14.00 6.92 -10.66
C ILE A 356 -15.47 6.60 -10.90
N HIS A 357 -16.35 7.26 -10.14
CA HIS A 357 -17.80 7.01 -10.19
C HIS A 357 -18.51 7.64 -11.40
N GLY A 358 -17.88 8.60 -12.07
CA GLY A 358 -18.45 9.32 -13.20
C GLY A 358 -17.56 9.23 -14.43
N PHE A 359 -17.48 10.34 -15.17
CA PHE A 359 -16.50 10.50 -16.23
C PHE A 359 -15.40 11.47 -15.81
N VAL A 360 -14.25 11.35 -16.48
CA VAL A 360 -13.24 12.40 -16.51
C VAL A 360 -13.11 12.91 -17.94
N THR A 361 -12.57 14.11 -18.10
CA THR A 361 -12.25 14.63 -19.42
C THR A 361 -10.77 14.43 -19.73
N GLY A 362 -10.47 14.34 -21.02
CA GLY A 362 -9.11 14.32 -21.53
C GLY A 362 -9.07 14.82 -22.96
N VAL A 363 -7.86 15.01 -23.46
CA VAL A 363 -7.63 15.52 -24.82
C VAL A 363 -6.93 14.46 -25.64
N VAL A 364 -7.48 14.16 -26.82
CA VAL A 364 -6.85 13.24 -27.78
C VAL A 364 -5.50 13.80 -28.20
N GLN A 365 -4.48 12.95 -28.10
CA GLN A 365 -3.11 13.29 -28.45
C GLN A 365 -2.78 12.82 -29.87
N PRO A 366 -1.79 13.45 -30.54
CA PRO A 366 -1.35 13.02 -31.87
C PRO A 366 -0.76 11.61 -31.88
N GLY A 367 -0.29 11.13 -30.72
CA GLY A 367 0.42 9.85 -30.57
C GLY A 367 1.93 9.99 -30.84
N PRO A 368 2.71 8.92 -30.68
CA PRO A 368 4.15 8.94 -30.92
C PRO A 368 4.46 9.38 -32.36
N GLU A 369 5.34 10.38 -32.49
CA GLU A 369 5.79 10.98 -33.77
C GLU A 369 4.69 11.68 -34.59
N GLY A 370 3.49 11.88 -34.02
CA GLY A 370 2.40 12.59 -34.69
C GLY A 370 2.51 14.11 -34.57
N GLU A 371 2.06 14.83 -35.60
CA GLU A 371 2.03 16.30 -35.61
C GLU A 371 0.74 16.87 -35.00
N ALA A 372 0.86 17.99 -34.29
CA ALA A 372 -0.28 18.74 -33.78
C ALA A 372 -1.17 19.24 -34.94
N GLY A 373 -2.48 18.99 -34.86
CA GLY A 373 -3.44 19.34 -35.93
C GLY A 373 -3.58 18.29 -37.05
N GLY A 374 -2.76 17.24 -37.04
CA GLY A 374 -2.82 16.12 -37.98
C GLY A 374 -3.97 15.14 -37.74
N VAL A 375 -3.77 13.90 -38.18
CA VAL A 375 -4.64 12.76 -37.84
C VAL A 375 -4.07 12.08 -36.60
N ALA A 376 -4.91 11.74 -35.63
CA ALA A 376 -4.46 11.00 -34.46
C ALA A 376 -3.93 9.62 -34.91
N ARG A 377 -2.72 9.25 -34.50
CA ARG A 377 -2.13 7.96 -34.86
C ARG A 377 -2.81 6.86 -34.04
N LEU A 378 -3.74 6.15 -34.68
CA LEU A 378 -4.43 5.02 -34.08
C LEU A 378 -3.57 3.76 -34.14
N ASP A 379 -3.74 2.87 -33.17
CA ASP A 379 -3.18 1.53 -33.25
C ASP A 379 -4.01 0.59 -34.15
N GLY A 380 -3.58 -0.66 -34.29
CA GLY A 380 -4.26 -1.66 -35.13
C GLY A 380 -5.72 -1.95 -34.74
N ASP A 381 -6.14 -1.54 -33.54
CA ASP A 381 -7.51 -1.69 -33.02
C ASP A 381 -8.31 -0.37 -33.06
N GLY A 382 -7.75 0.70 -33.65
CA GLY A 382 -8.44 1.99 -33.77
C GLY A 382 -8.51 2.80 -32.46
N ARG A 383 -7.58 2.57 -31.53
CA ARG A 383 -7.58 3.21 -30.20
C ARG A 383 -6.82 4.53 -30.16
N TYR A 384 -7.12 5.34 -29.15
CA TYR A 384 -6.59 6.69 -28.98
C TYR A 384 -5.70 6.81 -27.76
N THR A 385 -4.61 7.56 -27.90
CA THR A 385 -3.85 8.06 -26.76
C THR A 385 -4.47 9.37 -26.26
N VAL A 386 -4.71 9.48 -24.96
CA VAL A 386 -5.42 10.60 -24.35
C VAL A 386 -4.60 11.20 -23.21
N GLN A 387 -4.43 12.52 -23.19
CA GLN A 387 -3.92 13.21 -22.02
C GLN A 387 -5.07 13.48 -21.06
N LEU A 388 -5.00 12.90 -19.87
CA LEU A 388 -6.02 13.06 -18.84
C LEU A 388 -5.78 14.35 -18.06
N HIS A 389 -6.81 15.17 -17.87
CA HIS A 389 -6.67 16.47 -17.22
C HIS A 389 -6.30 16.40 -15.73
N PHE A 390 -6.55 15.26 -15.10
CA PHE A 390 -6.27 15.06 -13.70
C PHE A 390 -4.79 14.72 -13.43
N ASP A 391 -3.99 14.45 -14.47
CA ASP A 391 -2.58 14.07 -14.26
C ASP A 391 -1.79 15.25 -13.65
N THR A 392 -1.47 15.11 -12.37
CA THR A 392 -0.76 16.11 -11.55
C THR A 392 0.75 15.93 -11.56
N ALA A 393 1.28 15.00 -12.37
CA ALA A 393 2.72 14.86 -12.54
C ALA A 393 3.35 16.19 -12.97
N LEU A 394 4.62 16.41 -12.59
CA LEU A 394 5.34 17.63 -12.89
C LEU A 394 5.38 17.90 -14.41
N PRO A 395 5.43 19.17 -14.85
CA PRO A 395 5.58 19.50 -16.26
C PRO A 395 6.78 18.76 -16.89
N GLY A 396 6.53 18.01 -17.98
CA GLY A 396 7.53 17.15 -18.62
C GLY A 396 7.52 15.68 -18.15
N GLU A 397 6.92 15.39 -16.99
CA GLU A 397 6.70 14.02 -16.50
C GLU A 397 5.29 13.49 -16.84
N GLN A 398 4.34 14.39 -17.10
CA GLN A 398 2.97 14.05 -17.51
C GLN A 398 2.97 13.05 -18.66
N LYS A 399 2.13 12.01 -18.51
CA LYS A 399 2.01 10.95 -19.50
C LYS A 399 0.65 11.04 -20.17
N SER A 400 0.64 10.82 -21.47
CA SER A 400 -0.60 10.42 -22.12
C SER A 400 -0.93 8.98 -21.73
N SER A 401 -2.19 8.58 -21.81
CA SER A 401 -2.62 7.23 -21.49
C SER A 401 -2.01 6.18 -22.44
N HIS A 402 -2.01 4.92 -22.00
CA HIS A 402 -1.99 3.80 -22.94
C HIS A 402 -3.16 3.93 -23.96
N PRO A 403 -3.06 3.42 -25.20
CA PRO A 403 -4.18 3.40 -26.15
C PRO A 403 -5.51 2.92 -25.57
N VAL A 404 -6.51 3.80 -25.63
CA VAL A 404 -7.86 3.67 -25.07
C VAL A 404 -8.89 3.43 -26.17
N ARG A 405 -9.78 2.46 -25.96
CA ARG A 405 -10.89 2.18 -26.88
C ARG A 405 -11.98 3.25 -26.79
N MET A 406 -12.58 3.57 -27.94
CA MET A 406 -13.70 4.49 -28.05
C MET A 406 -15.00 3.73 -28.31
N ALA A 407 -16.05 4.04 -27.57
CA ALA A 407 -17.40 3.59 -27.82
C ALA A 407 -17.85 4.13 -29.18
N GLN A 408 -18.37 3.24 -30.03
CA GLN A 408 -18.85 3.58 -31.36
C GLN A 408 -20.38 3.53 -31.38
N PRO A 409 -21.06 4.43 -32.12
CA PRO A 409 -22.52 4.38 -32.25
C PRO A 409 -23.06 3.07 -32.84
N PHE A 410 -22.25 2.39 -33.65
CA PHE A 410 -22.58 1.12 -34.29
C PHE A 410 -21.31 0.29 -34.47
N ALA A 411 -21.29 -0.94 -33.95
CA ALA A 411 -20.16 -1.86 -34.08
C ALA A 411 -20.63 -3.32 -33.99
N GLY A 412 -20.12 -4.16 -34.89
CA GLY A 412 -20.35 -5.61 -34.92
C GLY A 412 -19.41 -6.32 -35.91
N PRO A 413 -19.53 -7.65 -36.05
CA PRO A 413 -18.67 -8.40 -36.95
C PRO A 413 -18.77 -7.91 -38.40
N ASN A 414 -17.67 -7.35 -38.94
CA ASN A 414 -17.57 -6.82 -40.32
C ASN A 414 -18.45 -5.60 -40.64
N HIS A 415 -18.97 -4.87 -39.64
CA HIS A 415 -19.72 -3.63 -39.86
C HIS A 415 -19.57 -2.69 -38.66
N ASN A 416 -19.34 -1.40 -38.90
CA ASN A 416 -19.18 -0.40 -37.85
C ASN A 416 -19.38 1.03 -38.36
N MET A 417 -19.46 1.98 -37.43
CA MET A 417 -19.46 3.42 -37.67
C MET A 417 -18.36 4.06 -36.81
N HIS A 418 -17.21 4.36 -37.42
CA HIS A 418 -16.08 5.02 -36.76
C HIS A 418 -15.82 6.39 -37.40
N PHE A 419 -16.02 7.46 -36.63
CA PHE A 419 -15.56 8.80 -36.99
C PHE A 419 -14.26 9.11 -36.24
N PRO A 420 -13.10 9.14 -36.92
CA PRO A 420 -11.85 9.31 -36.21
C PRO A 420 -11.74 10.66 -35.53
N LEU A 421 -11.45 10.65 -34.21
CA LEU A 421 -11.14 11.88 -33.48
C LEU A 421 -9.78 12.43 -33.90
N ARG A 422 -9.65 13.75 -33.90
CA ARG A 422 -8.39 14.45 -34.18
C ARG A 422 -7.68 14.88 -32.91
N PRO A 423 -6.36 15.08 -32.96
CA PRO A 423 -5.62 15.64 -31.83
C PRO A 423 -6.22 16.98 -31.41
N GLY A 424 -6.34 17.20 -30.10
CA GLY A 424 -7.02 18.37 -29.53
C GLY A 424 -8.52 18.17 -29.28
N ALA A 425 -9.14 17.09 -29.78
CA ALA A 425 -10.53 16.78 -29.45
C ALA A 425 -10.67 16.44 -27.96
N GLU A 426 -11.59 17.13 -27.29
CA GLU A 426 -11.96 16.82 -25.91
C GLU A 426 -12.90 15.63 -25.86
N VAL A 427 -12.59 14.68 -24.98
CA VAL A 427 -13.31 13.42 -24.83
C VAL A 427 -13.72 13.18 -23.39
N LEU A 428 -14.86 12.51 -23.24
CA LEU A 428 -15.31 11.96 -21.96
C LEU A 428 -14.82 10.51 -21.84
N LEU A 429 -14.18 10.19 -20.72
CA LEU A 429 -13.75 8.83 -20.39
C LEU A 429 -14.52 8.30 -19.18
N VAL A 430 -15.05 7.11 -19.30
CA VAL A 430 -15.55 6.31 -18.17
C VAL A 430 -14.58 5.16 -17.89
N PHE A 431 -14.75 4.51 -16.75
CA PHE A 431 -13.82 3.51 -16.25
C PHE A 431 -14.56 2.22 -15.94
N ALA A 432 -14.12 1.09 -16.49
CA ALA A 432 -14.79 -0.19 -16.28
C ALA A 432 -14.78 -0.56 -14.79
N ASP A 433 -15.96 -0.83 -14.21
CA ASP A 433 -16.16 -1.03 -12.76
C ASP A 433 -15.68 0.14 -11.87
N GLY A 434 -15.48 1.31 -12.48
CA GLY A 434 -14.86 2.49 -11.87
C GLY A 434 -13.34 2.40 -11.70
N ASP A 435 -12.68 1.36 -12.23
CA ASP A 435 -11.23 1.13 -12.10
C ASP A 435 -10.43 2.17 -12.91
N PRO A 436 -9.64 3.06 -12.26
CA PRO A 436 -8.81 4.07 -12.94
C PRO A 436 -7.88 3.50 -14.02
N ASP A 437 -7.50 2.22 -13.91
CA ASP A 437 -6.60 1.55 -14.86
C ASP A 437 -7.34 1.07 -16.13
N ARG A 438 -8.67 1.21 -16.21
CA ARG A 438 -9.52 0.68 -17.30
C ARG A 438 -10.36 1.77 -17.99
N PRO A 439 -9.75 2.81 -18.58
CA PRO A 439 -10.47 3.87 -19.26
C PRO A 439 -11.14 3.39 -20.56
N ILE A 440 -12.25 4.02 -20.91
CA ILE A 440 -12.99 3.87 -22.16
C ILE A 440 -13.50 5.25 -22.57
N ILE A 441 -13.20 5.70 -23.78
CA ILE A 441 -13.79 6.93 -24.32
C ILE A 441 -15.25 6.63 -24.67
N VAL A 442 -16.19 7.41 -24.15
CA VAL A 442 -17.63 7.23 -24.44
C VAL A 442 -18.18 8.23 -25.46
N GLY A 443 -17.44 9.33 -25.69
CA GLY A 443 -17.81 10.33 -26.68
C GLY A 443 -16.83 11.49 -26.70
N ALA A 444 -16.89 12.25 -27.78
CA ALA A 444 -16.24 13.55 -27.89
C ALA A 444 -17.26 14.65 -27.58
N VAL A 445 -16.80 15.73 -26.94
CA VAL A 445 -17.64 16.85 -26.55
C VAL A 445 -17.14 18.14 -27.19
N PRO A 446 -18.04 18.99 -27.73
CA PRO A 446 -17.68 20.31 -28.18
C PRO A 446 -17.25 21.21 -27.01
N ASN A 447 -16.35 22.14 -27.29
CA ASN A 447 -15.94 23.18 -26.36
C ASN A 447 -15.70 24.51 -27.11
N ALA A 448 -15.20 25.54 -26.42
CA ALA A 448 -14.97 26.85 -27.04
C ALA A 448 -13.94 26.83 -28.18
N ALA A 449 -12.94 25.93 -28.12
CA ALA A 449 -11.93 25.78 -29.16
C ALA A 449 -12.41 24.89 -30.33
N ALA A 450 -13.29 23.93 -30.05
CA ALA A 450 -13.90 23.03 -31.03
C ALA A 450 -15.44 23.09 -30.92
N PRO A 451 -16.09 24.09 -31.55
CA PRO A 451 -17.52 24.33 -31.37
C PRO A 451 -18.38 23.27 -32.03
N SER A 452 -19.62 23.13 -31.55
CA SER A 452 -20.62 22.26 -32.15
C SER A 452 -20.93 22.66 -33.59
N ALA A 453 -21.12 21.68 -34.47
CA ALA A 453 -21.54 21.89 -35.86
C ALA A 453 -22.95 22.50 -35.99
N VAL A 454 -23.72 22.44 -34.91
CA VAL A 454 -25.08 22.98 -34.77
C VAL A 454 -25.13 23.92 -33.57
N ASN A 455 -25.70 25.11 -33.76
CA ASN A 455 -25.89 26.10 -32.70
C ASN A 455 -27.32 26.67 -32.76
N ALA A 456 -27.60 27.68 -31.93
CA ALA A 456 -28.92 28.31 -31.85
C ALA A 456 -29.45 28.81 -33.21
N ALA A 457 -28.59 29.25 -34.13
CA ALA A 457 -28.99 29.72 -35.45
C ALA A 457 -29.32 28.59 -36.45
N THR A 458 -28.94 27.35 -36.15
CA THR A 458 -29.14 26.19 -37.04
C THR A 458 -29.78 25.01 -36.31
N ALA A 459 -30.57 25.27 -35.27
CA ALA A 459 -31.15 24.24 -34.41
C ALA A 459 -32.11 23.27 -35.13
N ASP A 460 -32.54 23.60 -36.36
CA ASP A 460 -33.39 22.79 -37.25
C ASP A 460 -32.60 21.84 -38.17
N ARG A 461 -31.27 21.73 -37.99
CA ARG A 461 -30.38 20.95 -38.85
C ARG A 461 -29.71 19.81 -38.10
N HIS A 462 -29.69 18.63 -38.71
CA HIS A 462 -28.89 17.48 -38.29
C HIS A 462 -27.66 17.39 -39.20
N ARG A 463 -26.45 17.55 -38.66
CA ARG A 463 -25.25 17.75 -39.48
C ARG A 463 -24.08 16.88 -39.03
N ILE A 464 -23.44 16.23 -40.01
CA ILE A 464 -22.12 15.61 -39.87
C ILE A 464 -21.17 16.38 -40.78
N THR A 465 -20.05 16.88 -40.23
CA THR A 465 -19.03 17.59 -41.01
C THR A 465 -17.66 16.98 -40.75
N THR A 466 -16.97 16.61 -41.83
CA THR A 466 -15.60 16.11 -41.77
C THR A 466 -14.60 17.26 -41.67
N ALA A 467 -13.38 16.98 -41.22
CA ALA A 467 -12.33 18.00 -41.13
C ALA A 467 -11.94 18.64 -42.48
N ALA A 468 -12.20 17.96 -43.60
CA ALA A 468 -11.99 18.51 -44.95
C ALA A 468 -13.18 19.37 -45.45
N GLY A 469 -14.24 19.51 -44.65
CA GLY A 469 -15.43 20.29 -44.98
C GLY A 469 -16.52 19.53 -45.75
N ALA A 470 -16.37 18.22 -45.97
CA ALA A 470 -17.47 17.42 -46.52
C ALA A 470 -18.59 17.29 -45.47
N THR A 471 -19.83 17.58 -45.87
CA THR A 471 -20.98 17.66 -44.97
C THR A 471 -22.14 16.81 -45.47
N ILE A 472 -22.77 16.07 -44.54
CA ILE A 472 -24.10 15.49 -44.71
C ILE A 472 -25.04 16.27 -43.80
N GLU A 473 -26.12 16.81 -44.36
CA GLU A 473 -27.09 17.63 -43.62
C GLU A 473 -28.52 17.22 -43.95
N ILE A 474 -29.33 17.03 -42.91
CA ILE A 474 -30.78 16.84 -43.00
C ILE A 474 -31.43 18.04 -42.32
N ARG A 475 -32.42 18.66 -42.98
CA ARG A 475 -33.16 19.81 -42.45
C ARG A 475 -34.58 19.39 -42.14
N ASP A 476 -35.05 19.72 -40.95
CA ASP A 476 -36.42 19.43 -40.52
C ASP A 476 -37.41 20.56 -40.87
N ARG A 477 -36.94 21.58 -41.58
CA ARG A 477 -37.77 22.70 -42.04
C ARG A 477 -38.55 22.28 -43.29
N ARG A 478 -39.89 22.28 -43.16
CA ARG A 478 -40.81 22.15 -44.30
C ARG A 478 -40.75 23.34 -45.23
#